data_AF-A0A951EZ49-F1
#
_entry.id   AF-A0A951EZ49-F1
#
_cell.length_a   1.000
_cell.length_b   1.000
_cell.length_c   1.000
_cell.angle_alpha   90.00
_cell.angle_beta   90.00
_cell.angle_gamma   90.00
#
_symmetry.space_group_name_H-M   'P 1'
#
loop_
_entity.id
_entity.type
_entity.pdbx_description
1 polymer ?
#
loop_
_entity_poly.entity_id
_entity_poly.type
_entity_poly.pdbx_seq_one_letter_code
_entity_poly.pdbx_strand_id
1 'polypeptide(L)'
;MQLAGSSRSLLVAVTSVLFSATAVSAQWLSYPTPGIPRLPDGKANLAAPGPRTADGRPDLSGIWAVECNIYGRDACFTRSIFFDLAKDLKPEDVQMTPWAASLAMQRQSR
;
A
#
# COMPACT_ATOMS: atom_id res chain seq x y z
N MET A 1 -27.94 -38.34 31.59
CA MET A 1 -27.71 -38.38 30.14
C MET A 1 -27.39 -36.94 29.70
N GLN A 2 -26.43 -36.74 28.78
CA GLN A 2 -26.02 -35.45 28.17
C GLN A 2 -25.09 -34.51 28.95
N LEU A 3 -23.79 -34.86 29.07
CA LEU A 3 -22.71 -33.85 29.15
C LEU A 3 -21.56 -34.11 28.16
N ALA A 4 -21.63 -35.18 27.35
CA ALA A 4 -20.56 -35.53 26.41
C ALA A 4 -20.60 -34.78 25.05
N GLY A 5 -21.69 -34.04 24.77
CA GLY A 5 -21.90 -33.37 23.47
C GLY A 5 -21.22 -32.00 23.32
N SER A 6 -21.05 -31.27 24.44
CA SER A 6 -20.49 -29.91 24.43
C SER A 6 -19.01 -29.89 24.07
N SER A 7 -18.19 -30.73 24.71
CA SER A 7 -16.75 -30.80 24.45
C SER A 7 -16.41 -31.31 23.05
N ARG A 8 -17.23 -32.22 22.50
CA ARG A 8 -17.06 -32.71 21.12
C ARG A 8 -17.38 -31.62 20.09
N SER A 9 -18.43 -30.84 20.33
CA SER A 9 -18.81 -29.72 19.45
C SER A 9 -17.78 -28.60 19.48
N LEU A 10 -17.21 -28.31 20.67
CA LEU A 10 -16.09 -27.38 20.84
C LEU A 10 -14.84 -27.84 20.09
N LEU A 11 -14.49 -29.12 20.19
CA LEU A 11 -13.36 -29.70 19.47
C LEU A 11 -13.53 -29.59 17.95
N VAL A 12 -14.72 -29.88 17.42
CA VAL A 12 -15.03 -29.76 15.99
C VAL A 12 -15.00 -28.31 15.52
N ALA A 13 -15.48 -27.37 16.33
CA ALA A 13 -15.40 -25.94 16.02
C ALA A 13 -13.94 -25.46 16.00
N VAL A 14 -13.13 -25.86 16.98
CA VAL A 14 -11.71 -25.50 17.06
C VAL A 14 -10.92 -26.08 15.89
N THR A 15 -11.12 -27.35 15.54
CA THR A 15 -10.44 -27.95 14.38
C THR A 15 -10.87 -27.31 13.07
N SER A 16 -12.14 -26.93 12.92
CA SER A 16 -12.64 -26.23 11.73
C SER A 16 -12.02 -24.83 11.58
N VAL A 17 -11.83 -24.10 12.68
CA VAL A 17 -11.13 -22.80 12.68
C VAL A 17 -9.64 -22.94 12.39
N LEU A 18 -9.00 -23.99 12.93
CA LEU A 18 -7.59 -24.28 12.65
C LEU A 18 -7.36 -24.67 11.19
N PHE A 19 -8.28 -25.41 10.58
CA PHE A 19 -8.22 -25.80 9.16
C PHE A 19 -8.50 -24.63 8.21
N SER A 20 -9.35 -23.67 8.58
CA SER A 20 -9.59 -22.49 7.74
C SER A 20 -8.45 -21.48 7.78
N ALA A 21 -7.67 -21.45 8.87
CA ALA A 21 -6.51 -20.58 9.01
C ALA A 21 -5.34 -20.92 8.06
N THR A 22 -5.23 -22.18 7.59
CA THR A 22 -4.15 -22.59 6.66
C THR A 22 -4.39 -22.15 5.22
N ALA A 23 -5.63 -21.75 4.87
CA ALA A 23 -5.98 -21.28 3.53
C ALA A 23 -5.54 -19.83 3.24
N VAL A 24 -5.01 -19.11 4.24
CA VAL A 24 -4.51 -17.74 4.08
C VAL A 24 -3.03 -17.78 3.68
N SER A 25 -2.71 -18.48 2.59
CA SER A 25 -1.51 -18.11 1.83
C SER A 25 -1.82 -16.77 1.18
N ALA A 26 -1.07 -15.74 1.51
CA ALA A 26 -1.26 -14.40 0.98
C ALA A 26 -1.43 -14.47 -0.56
N GLN A 27 -2.63 -14.17 -1.06
CA GLN A 27 -2.98 -14.21 -2.49
C GLN A 27 -2.42 -12.99 -3.23
N TRP A 28 -1.13 -12.72 -3.07
CA TRP A 28 -0.46 -11.84 -4.01
C TRP A 28 -0.24 -12.66 -5.28
N LEU A 29 -0.87 -12.24 -6.36
CA LEU A 29 -0.59 -12.80 -7.67
C LEU A 29 0.91 -12.61 -7.94
N SER A 30 1.63 -13.71 -8.13
CA SER A 30 3.01 -13.67 -8.63
C SER A 30 2.98 -13.27 -10.10
N TYR A 31 2.67 -12.00 -10.37
CA TYR A 31 2.53 -11.44 -11.70
C TYR A 31 3.82 -10.72 -12.08
N PRO A 32 4.67 -11.34 -12.92
CA PRO A 32 5.82 -10.65 -13.46
C PRO A 32 5.39 -9.49 -14.35
N THR A 33 5.87 -8.27 -14.07
CA THR A 33 5.66 -7.14 -14.97
C THR A 33 6.20 -7.47 -16.38
N PRO A 34 5.38 -7.37 -17.44
CA PRO A 34 5.81 -7.61 -18.82
C PRO A 34 6.92 -6.64 -19.24
N GLY A 35 7.80 -7.09 -20.15
CA GLY A 35 8.86 -6.24 -20.71
C GLY A 35 10.09 -6.05 -19.82
N ILE A 36 10.06 -6.43 -18.53
CA ILE A 36 11.26 -6.39 -17.67
C ILE A 36 12.23 -7.52 -18.05
N PRO A 37 13.47 -7.22 -18.46
CA PRO A 37 14.49 -8.22 -18.73
C PRO A 37 14.80 -9.06 -17.48
N ARG A 38 14.90 -10.38 -17.66
CA ARG A 38 15.14 -11.34 -16.57
C ARG A 38 16.36 -12.21 -16.83
N LEU A 39 16.96 -12.67 -15.73
CA LEU A 39 17.99 -13.69 -15.72
C LEU A 39 17.38 -15.09 -15.97
N PRO A 40 18.21 -16.11 -16.29
CA PRO A 40 17.73 -17.49 -16.46
C PRO A 40 17.02 -18.08 -15.23
N ASP A 41 17.30 -17.55 -14.03
CA ASP A 41 16.64 -17.93 -12.77
C ASP A 41 15.28 -17.24 -12.56
N GLY A 42 14.83 -16.41 -13.52
CA GLY A 42 13.56 -15.69 -13.47
C GLY A 42 13.59 -14.40 -12.66
N LYS A 43 14.71 -14.01 -12.04
CA LYS A 43 14.82 -12.73 -11.33
C LYS A 43 15.03 -11.57 -12.31
N ALA A 44 14.63 -10.36 -11.90
CA ALA A 44 14.88 -9.15 -12.69
C ALA A 44 16.39 -8.93 -12.87
N ASN A 45 16.81 -8.64 -14.10
CA ASN A 45 18.20 -8.30 -14.39
C ASN A 45 18.46 -6.81 -14.07
N LEU A 46 19.06 -6.53 -12.91
CA LEU A 46 19.37 -5.16 -12.47
C LEU A 46 20.52 -4.50 -13.26
N ALA A 47 21.24 -5.26 -14.09
CA ALA A 47 22.28 -4.74 -14.97
C ALA A 47 21.77 -4.45 -16.40
N ALA A 48 20.48 -4.68 -16.68
CA ALA A 48 19.92 -4.38 -17.98
C ALA A 48 19.91 -2.85 -18.24
N PRO A 49 20.10 -2.41 -19.51
CA PRO A 49 19.92 -1.01 -19.86
C PRO A 49 18.51 -0.53 -19.51
N GLY A 50 18.37 0.74 -19.11
CA GLY A 50 17.06 1.35 -18.88
C GLY A 50 16.19 1.32 -20.15
N PRO A 51 14.85 1.28 -19.99
CA PRO A 51 13.92 1.23 -21.11
C PRO A 51 14.07 2.48 -22.00
N ARG A 52 13.88 2.29 -23.31
CA ARG A 52 13.93 3.36 -24.31
C ARG A 52 12.72 3.31 -25.23
N THR A 53 12.31 4.48 -25.69
CA THR A 53 11.22 4.66 -26.65
C THR A 53 11.63 4.18 -28.04
N ALA A 54 10.66 4.05 -28.96
CA ALA A 54 10.92 3.60 -30.34
C ALA A 54 11.89 4.51 -31.13
N ASP A 55 11.95 5.79 -30.76
CA ASP A 55 12.90 6.79 -31.29
C ASP A 55 14.23 6.85 -30.50
N GLY A 56 14.45 5.94 -29.55
CA GLY A 56 15.73 5.76 -28.86
C GLY A 56 15.98 6.68 -27.67
N ARG A 57 14.97 7.44 -27.21
CA ARG A 57 15.08 8.31 -26.03
C ARG A 57 14.85 7.50 -24.75
N PRO A 58 15.32 7.97 -23.58
CA PRO A 58 14.94 7.37 -22.30
C PRO A 58 13.42 7.31 -22.16
N ASP A 59 12.89 6.14 -21.84
CA ASP A 59 11.47 5.97 -21.58
C ASP A 59 11.15 6.31 -20.13
N LEU A 60 10.30 7.32 -19.93
CA LEU A 60 9.88 7.81 -18.62
C LEU A 60 8.42 7.41 -18.29
N SER A 61 7.82 6.52 -19.09
CA SER A 61 6.49 5.96 -18.86
C SER A 61 6.54 4.92 -17.73
N GLY A 62 6.57 5.40 -16.49
CA GLY A 62 6.67 4.55 -15.32
C GLY A 62 5.98 5.19 -14.12
N ILE A 63 5.90 4.41 -13.04
CA ILE A 63 5.47 4.94 -11.75
C ILE A 63 6.66 5.66 -11.14
N TRP A 64 6.51 6.96 -10.90
CA TRP A 64 7.49 7.77 -10.23
C TRP A 64 7.14 7.91 -8.76
N ALA A 65 8.11 7.67 -7.91
CA ALA A 65 7.98 7.73 -6.46
C ALA A 65 9.15 8.56 -5.91
N VAL A 66 8.82 9.58 -5.12
CA VAL A 66 9.80 10.34 -4.33
C VAL A 66 10.18 9.54 -3.08
N GLU A 67 11.27 9.89 -2.41
CA GLU A 67 11.78 9.16 -1.23
C GLU A 67 10.72 8.89 -0.15
N CYS A 68 9.76 9.81 0.04
CA CYS A 68 8.52 9.56 0.78
C CYS A 68 7.44 8.86 -0.09
N ASN A 69 7.65 7.61 -0.52
CA ASN A 69 6.70 6.93 -1.40
C ASN A 69 5.59 6.16 -0.67
N ILE A 70 4.54 5.83 -1.42
CA ILE A 70 3.32 5.13 -0.97
C ILE A 70 3.56 3.70 -0.44
N TYR A 71 4.74 3.12 -0.70
CA TYR A 71 5.04 1.71 -0.42
C TYR A 71 5.71 1.52 0.94
N GLY A 72 6.46 2.53 1.41
CA GLY A 72 6.83 2.65 2.79
C GLY A 72 5.66 3.24 3.56
N ARG A 73 4.93 2.46 4.36
CA ARG A 73 4.02 3.02 5.39
C ARG A 73 4.79 3.74 6.51
N ASP A 74 5.87 4.43 6.17
CA ASP A 74 6.63 5.23 7.09
C ASP A 74 5.98 6.60 7.28
N ALA A 75 6.44 7.31 8.31
CA ALA A 75 5.92 8.63 8.62
C ALA A 75 6.27 9.67 7.54
N CYS A 76 7.18 9.36 6.60
CA CYS A 76 7.56 10.26 5.51
C CYS A 76 6.36 10.48 4.58
N PHE A 77 5.69 9.41 4.15
CA PHE A 77 4.56 9.51 3.23
C PHE A 77 3.33 10.18 3.87
N THR A 78 2.92 9.71 5.05
CA THR A 78 1.70 10.20 5.75
C THR A 78 1.84 11.63 6.26
N ARG A 79 3.06 12.15 6.40
CA ARG A 79 3.34 13.53 6.77
C ARG A 79 3.87 14.36 5.61
N SER A 80 3.69 13.94 4.36
CA SER A 80 4.12 14.70 3.19
C SER A 80 3.11 15.80 2.82
N ILE A 81 3.56 16.75 1.99
CA ILE A 81 2.71 17.81 1.43
C ILE A 81 1.48 17.27 0.70
N PHE A 82 1.51 16.02 0.23
CA PHE A 82 0.39 15.37 -0.44
C PHE A 82 -0.85 15.26 0.46
N PHE A 83 -0.67 15.05 1.77
CA PHE A 83 -1.78 14.93 2.73
C PHE A 83 -2.08 16.24 3.46
N ASP A 84 -1.11 17.13 3.57
CA ASP A 84 -1.27 18.44 4.18
C ASP A 84 -0.45 19.50 3.44
N LEU A 85 -1.13 20.30 2.61
CA LEU A 85 -0.52 21.39 1.83
C LEU A 85 0.03 22.51 2.73
N ALA A 86 -0.42 22.62 3.98
CA ALA A 86 0.00 23.66 4.91
C ALA A 86 1.24 23.28 5.74
N LYS A 87 1.71 22.03 5.64
CA LYS A 87 2.76 21.45 6.49
C LYS A 87 3.99 22.34 6.72
N ASP A 88 4.53 22.92 5.66
CA ASP A 88 5.77 23.71 5.68
C ASP A 88 5.50 25.22 5.47
N LEU A 89 4.23 25.62 5.50
CA LEU A 89 3.83 27.03 5.42
C LEU A 89 3.76 27.66 6.81
N LYS A 90 4.04 28.96 6.90
CA LYS A 90 3.76 29.69 8.13
C LYS A 90 2.24 29.83 8.30
N PRO A 91 1.71 29.91 9.54
CA PRO A 91 0.28 30.07 9.75
C PRO A 91 -0.32 31.30 9.03
N GLU A 92 0.46 32.37 8.90
CA GLU A 92 0.10 33.60 8.18
C GLU A 92 0.01 33.43 6.65
N ASP A 93 0.72 32.45 6.08
CA ASP A 93 0.70 32.15 4.64
C ASP A 93 -0.51 31.26 4.26
N VAL A 94 -1.16 30.65 5.25
CA VAL A 94 -2.33 29.79 5.06
C VAL A 94 -3.60 30.65 5.00
N GLN A 95 -3.88 31.20 3.82
CA GLN A 95 -5.03 32.05 3.57
C GLN A 95 -6.30 31.22 3.38
N MET A 96 -7.04 30.98 4.46
CA MET A 96 -8.37 30.36 4.40
C MET A 96 -9.48 31.40 4.49
N THR A 97 -10.49 31.27 3.63
CA THR A 97 -11.75 31.99 3.84
C THR A 97 -12.46 31.45 5.10
N PRO A 98 -13.29 32.27 5.79
CA PRO A 98 -13.94 31.84 7.03
C PRO A 98 -14.77 30.56 6.90
N TRP A 99 -15.45 30.35 5.77
CA TRP A 99 -16.23 29.13 5.53
C TRP A 99 -15.35 27.91 5.26
N ALA A 100 -14.17 28.08 4.66
CA ALA A 100 -13.25 26.98 4.40
C ALA A 100 -12.59 26.51 5.71
N ALA A 101 -12.24 27.45 6.59
CA ALA A 101 -11.69 27.15 7.91
C ALA A 101 -12.69 26.36 8.78
N SER A 102 -13.96 26.77 8.80
CA SER A 102 -14.99 26.04 9.57
C SER A 102 -15.21 24.62 9.05
N LEU A 103 -15.24 24.44 7.73
CA LEU A 103 -15.38 23.12 7.11
C LEU A 103 -14.16 22.22 7.36
N ALA A 104 -12.95 22.77 7.35
CA ALA A 104 -11.73 22.05 7.68
C ALA A 104 -11.76 21.56 9.14
N MET A 105 -12.11 22.44 10.09
CA MET A 105 -12.26 22.07 11.50
C MET A 105 -13.29 20.97 11.70
N GLN A 106 -14.46 21.08 11.06
CA GLN A 106 -15.51 20.06 11.12
C GLN A 106 -15.00 18.69 10.64
N ARG A 107 -14.23 18.65 9.55
CA ARG A 107 -13.71 17.41 8.97
C ARG A 107 -12.58 16.79 9.80
N GLN A 108 -11.73 17.60 10.42
CA GLN A 108 -10.67 17.11 11.30
C GLN A 108 -11.21 16.53 12.61
N SER A 109 -12.37 16.99 13.08
CA SER A 109 -13.02 16.47 14.29
C SER A 109 -13.76 15.14 14.12
N ARG A 110 -13.85 14.61 12.90
CA ARG A 110 -14.60 13.38 12.56
C ARG A 110 -13.69 12.16 12.58
#